data_AF-A0A3B4WL53-F1
#
_entry.id   AF-A0A3B4WL53-F1
#
_cell.length_a   1.000
_cell.length_b   1.000
_cell.length_c   1.000
_cell.angle_alpha   90.00
_cell.angle_beta   90.00
_cell.angle_gamma   90.00
#
_symmetry.space_group_name_H-M   'P 1'
#
loop_
_entity.id
_entity.type
_entity.pdbx_description
1 polymer ?
#
loop_
_entity_poly.entity_id
_entity_poly.type
_entity_poly.pdbx_seq_one_letter_code
_entity_poly.pdbx_strand_id
1 'polypeptide(L)'
;KTQACSQTSEVTAYQIYHTDGFQVPYSLTIIDTPGFGDTRGIKQDEKIKEKIREFFSVEGGIDSIDAVCFVVQSALARLTETQKYIFGAILSIFGRDIASNIVALVTFADGKSPPVLEAIKAAKIPCATNPDGSILHFKFNNSVLFAKNTGANTDEENFDHMFWKMGEISMKTFFNYLSSMETQSLTLTKEVLRERKQLEATVEGVQPMIQKGLSKLEEINNTKAALQNHKTHMKENEDFEYEVEDEKSERINIPPGKFITNCHGCNYTCHYPCYIPKDEDKSGCAAMKNGNCTVCTGKCVWSDHANMTYRWDIKRVTEKRTYQELKNKYEAALGKKMNSEKIIKQLEVEYEQVYLQVTKMMETLTKSLQRLREIALRPDPLSTPDYIDLLIQTEEHEARPGFKQRRAGWCACAFQ
;
A
#
# COMPACT_ATOMS: atom_id res chain seq x y z
N LYS A 1 -15.74 -1.58 -26.08
CA LYS A 1 -14.67 -0.90 -25.32
C LYS A 1 -13.45 -0.81 -26.22
N THR A 2 -12.74 0.31 -26.27
CA THR A 2 -11.51 0.45 -27.07
C THR A 2 -10.37 -0.30 -26.41
N GLN A 3 -9.45 -0.91 -27.16
CA GLN A 3 -8.29 -1.66 -26.61
C GLN A 3 -7.28 -0.77 -25.86
N ALA A 4 -7.46 0.55 -25.87
CA ALA A 4 -6.57 1.53 -25.24
C ALA A 4 -6.70 1.64 -23.70
N CYS A 5 -7.70 1.00 -23.10
CA CYS A 5 -7.89 0.96 -21.64
C CYS A 5 -7.93 -0.49 -21.14
N SER A 6 -7.68 -0.72 -19.85
CA SER A 6 -7.83 -2.06 -19.25
C SER A 6 -9.24 -2.60 -19.51
N GLN A 7 -9.35 -3.75 -20.18
CA GLN A 7 -10.65 -4.37 -20.49
C GLN A 7 -11.29 -5.01 -19.26
N THR A 8 -10.46 -5.56 -18.36
CA THR A 8 -10.83 -6.23 -17.12
C THR A 8 -10.81 -5.22 -15.96
N SER A 9 -11.85 -5.25 -15.10
CA SER A 9 -11.96 -4.40 -13.91
C SER A 9 -11.78 -5.15 -12.59
N GLU A 10 -11.98 -6.47 -12.58
CA GLU A 10 -11.93 -7.33 -11.39
C GLU A 10 -10.90 -8.46 -11.55
N VAL A 11 -10.36 -8.95 -10.43
CA VAL A 11 -9.54 -10.17 -10.43
C VAL A 11 -10.49 -11.36 -10.54
N THR A 12 -10.31 -12.22 -11.54
CA THR A 12 -11.24 -13.33 -11.84
C THR A 12 -10.48 -14.64 -12.00
N ALA A 13 -10.92 -15.69 -11.29
CA ALA A 13 -10.47 -17.05 -11.55
C ALA A 13 -11.42 -17.77 -12.51
N TYR A 14 -10.86 -18.27 -13.61
CA TYR A 14 -11.53 -19.17 -14.53
C TYR A 14 -11.07 -20.59 -14.24
N GLN A 15 -11.99 -21.45 -13.81
CA GLN A 15 -11.73 -22.87 -13.59
C GLN A 15 -12.20 -23.67 -14.80
N ILE A 16 -11.27 -24.37 -15.43
CA ILE A 16 -11.52 -25.26 -16.55
C ILE A 16 -11.31 -26.67 -16.01
N TYR A 17 -12.41 -27.34 -15.69
CA TYR A 17 -12.36 -28.71 -15.18
C TYR A 17 -11.89 -29.67 -16.26
N HIS A 18 -11.02 -30.60 -15.86
CA HIS A 18 -10.59 -31.69 -16.72
C HIS A 18 -11.80 -32.43 -17.31
N THR A 19 -11.76 -32.67 -18.61
CA THR A 19 -12.74 -33.49 -19.34
C THR A 19 -12.00 -34.46 -20.23
N ASP A 20 -12.50 -35.68 -20.34
CA ASP A 20 -11.94 -36.70 -21.23
C ASP A 20 -11.81 -36.16 -22.66
N GLY A 21 -10.61 -36.26 -23.22
CA GLY A 21 -10.25 -35.66 -24.52
C GLY A 21 -9.38 -34.40 -24.43
N PHE A 22 -9.17 -33.85 -23.23
CA PHE A 22 -8.18 -32.79 -23.03
C PHE A 22 -6.75 -33.32 -23.26
N GLN A 23 -5.88 -32.44 -23.77
CA GLN A 23 -4.46 -32.77 -23.99
C GLN A 23 -3.65 -32.82 -22.69
N VAL A 24 -4.18 -32.26 -21.61
CA VAL A 24 -3.57 -32.26 -20.27
C VAL A 24 -4.45 -33.04 -19.30
N PRO A 25 -3.88 -33.85 -18.39
CA PRO A 25 -4.63 -34.73 -17.50
C PRO A 25 -5.11 -34.05 -16.22
N TYR A 26 -5.29 -32.72 -16.22
CA TYR A 26 -5.60 -31.93 -15.03
C TYR A 26 -6.54 -30.76 -15.33
N SER A 27 -7.23 -30.29 -14.29
CA SER A 27 -8.02 -29.05 -14.34
C SER A 27 -7.09 -27.84 -14.31
N LEU A 28 -7.46 -26.78 -15.02
CA LEU A 28 -6.68 -25.55 -15.09
C LEU A 28 -7.43 -24.41 -14.39
N THR A 29 -6.73 -23.65 -13.55
CA THR A 29 -7.24 -22.38 -13.01
C THR A 29 -6.43 -21.24 -13.58
N ILE A 30 -7.09 -20.30 -14.25
CA ILE A 30 -6.46 -19.09 -14.79
C ILE A 30 -6.95 -17.88 -13.99
N ILE A 31 -6.03 -17.15 -13.37
CA ILE A 31 -6.33 -15.92 -12.65
C ILE A 31 -6.06 -14.75 -13.59
N ASP A 32 -7.11 -14.12 -14.10
CA ASP A 32 -7.00 -12.88 -14.87
C ASP A 32 -7.00 -11.68 -13.92
N THR A 33 -6.11 -10.72 -14.16
CA THR A 33 -5.94 -9.53 -13.33
C THR A 33 -6.10 -8.27 -14.18
N PRO A 34 -6.67 -7.18 -13.63
CA PRO A 34 -6.66 -5.90 -14.32
C PRO A 34 -5.24 -5.44 -14.64
N GLY A 35 -5.05 -4.78 -15.79
CA GLY A 35 -3.74 -4.28 -16.19
C GLY A 35 -3.23 -3.19 -15.25
N PHE A 36 -1.98 -3.30 -14.82
CA PHE A 36 -1.25 -2.26 -14.10
C PHE A 36 -0.78 -1.16 -15.06
N GLY A 37 -0.74 0.09 -14.59
CA GLY A 37 -0.24 1.22 -15.38
C GLY A 37 -1.18 1.69 -16.49
N ASP A 38 -2.50 1.50 -16.32
CA ASP A 38 -3.50 2.17 -17.15
C ASP A 38 -3.41 3.70 -16.96
N THR A 39 -3.97 4.46 -17.91
CA THR A 39 -4.11 5.93 -17.96
C THR A 39 -4.69 6.60 -16.70
N ARG A 40 -5.11 5.80 -15.71
CA ARG A 40 -5.75 6.21 -14.44
C ARG A 40 -4.75 6.36 -13.27
N GLY A 41 -3.47 6.00 -13.47
CA GLY A 41 -2.35 6.30 -12.56
C GLY A 41 -2.27 5.44 -11.28
N ILE A 42 -1.32 5.78 -10.38
CA ILE A 42 -0.95 5.03 -9.16
C ILE A 42 -2.15 4.61 -8.31
N LYS A 43 -3.15 5.50 -8.15
CA LYS A 43 -4.34 5.22 -7.33
C LYS A 43 -5.13 4.01 -7.84
N GLN A 44 -5.08 3.74 -9.14
CA GLN A 44 -5.70 2.56 -9.71
C GLN A 44 -4.87 1.31 -9.40
N ASP A 45 -3.54 1.39 -9.47
CA ASP A 45 -2.65 0.27 -9.16
C ASP A 45 -2.78 -0.16 -7.68
N GLU A 46 -2.92 0.80 -6.76
CA GLU A 46 -3.20 0.49 -5.35
C GLU A 46 -4.55 -0.23 -5.17
N LYS A 47 -5.58 0.14 -5.93
CA LYS A 47 -6.85 -0.61 -5.93
C LYS A 47 -6.68 -2.01 -6.50
N ILE A 48 -5.83 -2.20 -7.51
CA ILE A 48 -5.59 -3.53 -8.09
C ILE A 48 -4.87 -4.42 -7.07
N LYS A 49 -3.85 -3.90 -6.37
CA LYS A 49 -3.19 -4.63 -5.26
C LYS A 49 -4.19 -5.03 -4.18
N GLU A 50 -5.08 -4.13 -3.80
CA GLU A 50 -6.13 -4.39 -2.81
C GLU A 50 -7.06 -5.53 -3.28
N LYS A 51 -7.50 -5.52 -4.54
CA LYS A 51 -8.31 -6.61 -5.11
C LYS A 51 -7.58 -7.94 -5.13
N ILE A 52 -6.29 -7.96 -5.49
CA ILE A 52 -5.48 -9.17 -5.47
C ILE A 52 -5.34 -9.70 -4.04
N ARG A 53 -5.15 -8.81 -3.06
CA ARG A 53 -5.09 -9.16 -1.64
C ARG A 53 -6.40 -9.78 -1.17
N GLU A 54 -7.52 -9.13 -1.44
CA GLU A 54 -8.85 -9.65 -1.10
C GLU A 54 -9.07 -11.03 -1.74
N PHE A 55 -8.73 -11.17 -3.02
CA PHE A 55 -8.84 -12.42 -3.76
C PHE A 55 -8.05 -13.58 -3.14
N PHE A 56 -6.80 -13.34 -2.69
CA PHE A 56 -6.01 -14.37 -2.00
C PHE A 56 -6.38 -14.57 -0.52
N SER A 57 -7.17 -13.68 0.07
CA SER A 57 -7.57 -13.75 1.48
C SER A 57 -8.88 -14.52 1.71
N VAL A 58 -9.55 -14.97 0.63
CA VAL A 58 -10.78 -15.77 0.73
C VAL A 58 -10.48 -17.12 1.39
N GLU A 59 -11.23 -17.44 2.46
CA GLU A 59 -11.15 -18.73 3.13
C GLU A 59 -11.58 -19.87 2.18
N GLY A 60 -10.76 -20.92 2.09
CA GLY A 60 -10.96 -21.99 1.10
C GLY A 60 -10.75 -21.55 -0.36
N GLY A 61 -10.25 -20.33 -0.58
CA GLY A 61 -9.87 -19.82 -1.90
C GLY A 61 -8.51 -20.35 -2.37
N ILE A 62 -7.91 -19.63 -3.32
CA ILE A 62 -6.62 -20.02 -3.90
C ILE A 62 -5.49 -19.76 -2.88
N ASP A 63 -4.73 -20.81 -2.58
CA ASP A 63 -3.64 -20.82 -1.60
C ASP A 63 -2.28 -21.23 -2.17
N SER A 64 -2.24 -21.66 -3.43
CA SER A 64 -1.03 -21.95 -4.18
C SER A 64 -1.14 -21.57 -5.65
N ILE A 65 0.00 -21.35 -6.31
CA ILE A 65 0.08 -21.10 -7.75
C ILE A 65 1.28 -21.83 -8.35
N ASP A 66 1.14 -22.26 -9.60
CA ASP A 66 2.23 -22.88 -10.35
C ASP A 66 3.06 -21.84 -11.11
N ALA A 67 2.42 -20.81 -11.67
CA ALA A 67 3.08 -19.79 -12.47
C ALA A 67 2.48 -18.39 -12.29
N VAL A 68 3.35 -17.37 -12.35
CA VAL A 68 2.98 -15.96 -12.53
C VAL A 68 3.44 -15.55 -13.92
N CYS A 69 2.49 -15.23 -14.80
CA CYS A 69 2.79 -14.95 -16.20
C CYS A 69 2.86 -13.45 -16.49
N PHE A 70 4.05 -12.93 -16.77
CA PHE A 70 4.22 -11.55 -17.25
C PHE A 70 4.00 -11.47 -18.75
N VAL A 71 2.86 -10.92 -19.14
CA VAL A 71 2.52 -10.67 -20.55
C VAL A 71 3.18 -9.36 -21.02
N VAL A 72 4.14 -9.46 -21.94
CA VAL A 72 4.94 -8.33 -22.41
C VAL A 72 5.00 -8.28 -23.94
N GLN A 73 5.22 -7.09 -24.50
CA GLN A 73 5.41 -6.93 -25.95
C GLN A 73 6.88 -7.13 -26.33
N SER A 74 7.13 -7.88 -27.40
CA SER A 74 8.48 -8.24 -27.88
C SER A 74 9.37 -7.02 -28.16
N ALA A 75 8.82 -5.99 -28.82
CA ALA A 75 9.57 -4.86 -29.37
C ALA A 75 10.19 -3.92 -28.32
N LEU A 76 9.94 -4.14 -27.03
CA LEU A 76 10.42 -3.28 -25.94
C LEU A 76 11.92 -3.50 -25.67
N ALA A 77 12.78 -2.87 -26.47
CA ALA A 77 14.24 -2.98 -26.31
C ALA A 77 14.78 -2.37 -25.00
N ARG A 78 14.00 -1.48 -24.36
CA ARG A 78 14.28 -0.90 -23.02
C ARG A 78 12.97 -0.71 -22.29
N LEU A 79 12.98 -0.95 -20.97
CA LEU A 79 11.85 -0.61 -20.12
C LEU A 79 11.89 0.88 -19.78
N THR A 80 10.78 1.58 -20.00
CA THR A 80 10.58 2.94 -19.48
C THR A 80 10.48 2.91 -17.95
N GLU A 81 10.67 4.04 -17.28
CA GLU A 81 10.51 4.12 -15.82
C GLU A 81 9.10 3.73 -15.37
N THR A 82 8.07 4.09 -16.14
CA THR A 82 6.70 3.62 -15.92
C THR A 82 6.59 2.10 -15.97
N GLN A 83 7.24 1.45 -16.94
CA GLN A 83 7.23 -0.02 -17.04
C GLN A 83 8.00 -0.66 -15.88
N LYS A 84 9.14 -0.10 -15.49
CA LYS A 84 9.89 -0.56 -14.30
C LYS A 84 9.06 -0.44 -13.03
N TYR A 85 8.33 0.66 -12.87
CA TYR A 85 7.37 0.84 -11.78
C TYR A 85 6.28 -0.24 -11.80
N ILE A 86 5.66 -0.51 -12.96
CA ILE A 86 4.62 -1.54 -13.09
C ILE A 86 5.15 -2.91 -12.64
N PHE A 87 6.33 -3.31 -13.12
CA PHE A 87 6.97 -4.54 -12.65
C PHE A 87 7.23 -4.49 -11.14
N GLY A 88 7.78 -3.40 -10.63
CA GLY A 88 8.02 -3.22 -9.19
C GLY A 88 6.74 -3.34 -8.36
N ALA A 89 5.64 -2.76 -8.83
CA ALA A 89 4.33 -2.79 -8.18
C ALA A 89 3.76 -4.20 -8.15
N ILE A 90 3.83 -4.94 -9.25
CA ILE A 90 3.37 -6.34 -9.31
C ILE A 90 4.25 -7.23 -8.43
N LEU A 91 5.58 -7.12 -8.55
CA LEU A 91 6.52 -7.91 -7.75
C LEU A 91 6.38 -7.63 -6.25
N SER A 92 5.93 -6.44 -5.86
CA SER A 92 5.74 -6.08 -4.45
C SER A 92 4.58 -6.80 -3.75
N ILE A 93 3.71 -7.45 -4.53
CA ILE A 93 2.60 -8.28 -4.06
C ILE A 93 3.14 -9.60 -3.51
N PHE A 94 4.13 -10.17 -4.18
CA PHE A 94 4.54 -11.56 -3.98
C PHE A 94 5.63 -11.73 -2.92
N GLY A 95 5.59 -12.90 -2.27
CA GLY A 95 6.69 -13.42 -1.48
C GLY A 95 7.91 -13.72 -2.36
N ARG A 96 9.11 -13.65 -1.77
CA ARG A 96 10.38 -13.89 -2.47
C ARG A 96 10.49 -15.28 -3.08
N ASP A 97 9.71 -16.22 -2.55
CA ASP A 97 9.62 -17.61 -2.96
C ASP A 97 8.90 -17.81 -4.31
N ILE A 98 8.20 -16.79 -4.82
CA ILE A 98 7.53 -16.81 -6.12
C ILE A 98 8.50 -16.54 -7.30
N ALA A 99 9.73 -16.10 -7.03
CA ALA A 99 10.67 -15.65 -8.06
C ALA A 99 10.88 -16.67 -9.20
N SER A 100 11.02 -17.95 -8.87
CA SER A 100 11.20 -19.05 -9.83
C SER A 100 9.94 -19.41 -10.60
N ASN A 101 8.77 -18.99 -10.13
CA ASN A 101 7.48 -19.25 -10.75
C ASN A 101 7.07 -18.14 -11.72
N ILE A 102 7.84 -17.06 -11.82
CA ILE A 102 7.58 -15.97 -12.77
C ILE A 102 8.07 -16.35 -14.16
N VAL A 103 7.19 -16.28 -15.16
CA VAL A 103 7.48 -16.65 -16.55
C VAL A 103 7.10 -15.51 -17.48
N ALA A 104 7.92 -15.22 -18.50
CA ALA A 104 7.62 -14.21 -19.50
C ALA A 104 6.77 -14.79 -20.65
N LEU A 105 5.59 -14.21 -20.90
CA LEU A 105 4.76 -14.48 -22.07
C LEU A 105 4.93 -13.31 -23.05
N VAL A 106 5.58 -13.56 -24.18
CA VAL A 106 5.94 -12.52 -25.14
C VAL A 106 4.94 -12.49 -26.29
N THR A 107 4.33 -11.33 -26.49
CA THR A 107 3.38 -11.03 -27.57
C THR A 107 4.06 -10.26 -28.70
N PHE A 108 3.48 -10.29 -29.91
CA PHE A 108 4.03 -9.64 -31.11
C PHE A 108 5.47 -10.10 -31.41
N ALA A 109 5.74 -11.39 -31.20
CA ALA A 109 7.07 -11.98 -31.19
C ALA A 109 7.43 -12.68 -32.51
N ASP A 110 7.26 -11.98 -33.62
CA ASP A 110 7.40 -12.53 -34.99
C ASP A 110 8.86 -12.74 -35.40
N GLY A 111 9.78 -11.99 -34.78
CA GLY A 111 11.23 -12.09 -34.99
C GLY A 111 11.88 -13.22 -34.19
N LYS A 112 13.22 -13.26 -34.21
CA LYS A 112 14.06 -14.24 -33.48
C LYS A 112 13.97 -14.04 -31.96
N SER A 113 15.07 -13.60 -31.32
CA SER A 113 15.10 -13.36 -29.88
C SER A 113 14.36 -12.05 -29.56
N PRO A 114 13.32 -12.05 -28.69
CA PRO A 114 12.60 -10.83 -28.33
C PRO A 114 13.50 -9.82 -27.58
N PRO A 115 13.64 -8.57 -28.07
CA PRO A 115 14.42 -7.53 -27.39
C PRO A 115 14.02 -7.28 -25.92
N VAL A 116 12.75 -7.48 -25.58
CA VAL A 116 12.23 -7.33 -24.21
C VAL A 116 12.92 -8.22 -23.19
N LEU A 117 13.48 -9.36 -23.57
CA LEU A 117 14.19 -10.24 -22.63
C LEU A 117 15.46 -9.58 -22.10
N GLU A 118 16.22 -8.89 -22.96
CA GLU A 118 17.40 -8.12 -22.52
C GLU A 118 16.98 -6.95 -21.63
N ALA A 119 15.83 -6.34 -21.89
CA ALA A 119 15.29 -5.26 -21.06
C ALA A 119 14.89 -5.76 -19.65
N ILE A 120 14.22 -6.93 -19.56
CA ILE A 120 13.86 -7.59 -18.29
C ILE A 120 15.12 -7.95 -17.50
N LYS A 121 16.12 -8.53 -18.18
CA LYS A 121 17.41 -8.89 -17.60
C LYS A 121 18.16 -7.67 -17.06
N ALA A 122 18.23 -6.59 -17.86
CA ALA A 122 18.89 -5.34 -17.46
C ALA A 122 18.18 -4.68 -16.26
N ALA A 123 16.86 -4.77 -16.18
CA ALA A 123 16.07 -4.27 -15.05
C ALA A 123 16.14 -5.18 -13.80
N LYS A 124 16.83 -6.33 -13.89
CA LYS A 124 16.93 -7.33 -12.82
C LYS A 124 15.56 -7.79 -12.31
N ILE A 125 14.59 -7.91 -13.22
CA ILE A 125 13.27 -8.44 -12.90
C ILE A 125 13.41 -9.95 -12.72
N PRO A 126 13.00 -10.51 -11.57
CA PRO A 126 13.04 -11.95 -11.33
C PRO A 126 12.13 -12.69 -12.32
N CYS A 127 12.70 -13.68 -13.01
CA CYS A 127 12.01 -14.60 -13.91
C CYS A 127 12.71 -15.96 -13.84
N ALA A 128 11.97 -17.03 -14.14
CA ALA A 128 12.52 -18.34 -14.43
C ALA A 128 13.56 -18.25 -15.55
N THR A 129 14.63 -19.06 -15.44
CA THR A 129 15.71 -19.11 -16.43
C THR A 129 15.87 -20.52 -16.97
N ASN A 130 16.27 -20.61 -18.23
CA ASN A 130 16.75 -21.84 -18.85
C ASN A 130 18.10 -22.27 -18.25
N PRO A 131 18.53 -23.53 -18.46
CA PRO A 131 19.86 -24.00 -18.02
C PRO A 131 21.04 -23.18 -18.54
N ASP A 132 20.88 -22.50 -19.67
CA ASP A 132 21.90 -21.59 -20.24
C ASP A 132 21.90 -20.17 -19.63
N GLY A 133 21.03 -19.93 -18.64
CA GLY A 133 20.87 -18.63 -17.97
C GLY A 133 20.05 -17.60 -18.74
N SER A 134 19.48 -17.95 -19.90
CA SER A 134 18.53 -17.08 -20.60
C SER A 134 17.17 -17.06 -19.90
N ILE A 135 16.42 -15.96 -20.04
CA ILE A 135 15.07 -15.86 -19.47
C ILE A 135 14.15 -16.86 -20.17
N LEU A 136 13.49 -17.69 -19.37
CA LEU A 136 12.46 -18.59 -19.85
C LEU A 136 11.26 -17.77 -20.34
N HIS A 137 10.89 -18.00 -21.59
CA HIS A 137 9.81 -17.28 -22.22
C HIS A 137 9.06 -18.13 -23.23
N PHE A 138 7.80 -17.75 -23.46
CA PHE A 138 6.93 -18.40 -24.42
C PHE A 138 6.26 -17.35 -25.31
N LYS A 139 6.13 -17.63 -26.60
CA LYS A 139 5.60 -16.67 -27.58
C LYS A 139 4.11 -16.88 -27.79
N PHE A 140 3.31 -15.84 -27.56
CA PHE A 140 1.85 -15.89 -27.68
C PHE A 140 1.38 -14.83 -28.69
N ASN A 141 1.35 -15.21 -29.96
CA ASN A 141 0.81 -14.39 -31.05
C ASN A 141 -0.63 -14.82 -31.35
N ASN A 142 -1.59 -14.12 -30.72
CA ASN A 142 -3.00 -14.50 -30.78
C ASN A 142 -3.78 -13.80 -31.91
N SER A 143 -3.11 -13.08 -32.81
CA SER A 143 -3.76 -12.34 -33.91
C SER A 143 -4.67 -13.23 -34.75
N VAL A 144 -4.24 -14.47 -35.01
CA VAL A 144 -4.99 -15.46 -35.79
C VAL A 144 -6.35 -15.82 -35.18
N LEU A 145 -6.51 -15.77 -33.85
CA LEU A 145 -7.79 -16.02 -33.18
C LEU A 145 -8.85 -14.94 -33.48
N PHE A 146 -8.41 -13.77 -33.94
CA PHE A 146 -9.25 -12.63 -34.25
C PHE A 146 -9.28 -12.31 -35.75
N ALA A 147 -8.65 -13.15 -36.57
CA ALA A 147 -8.70 -13.03 -38.02
C ALA A 147 -10.14 -13.25 -38.51
N LYS A 148 -10.57 -12.47 -39.50
CA LYS A 148 -11.87 -12.68 -40.14
C LYS A 148 -11.70 -13.73 -41.23
N ASN A 149 -12.40 -14.85 -41.12
CA ASN A 149 -12.49 -15.84 -42.19
C ASN A 149 -13.30 -15.27 -43.37
N THR A 150 -12.66 -14.46 -44.21
CA THR A 150 -13.28 -13.82 -45.38
C THR A 150 -13.28 -14.71 -46.62
N GLY A 151 -12.74 -15.94 -46.52
CA GLY A 151 -12.70 -16.91 -47.63
C GLY A 151 -11.83 -16.46 -48.80
N ALA A 152 -10.85 -15.58 -48.53
CA ALA A 152 -9.92 -15.10 -49.54
C ALA A 152 -8.78 -16.11 -49.71
N ASN A 153 -8.82 -16.88 -50.82
CA ASN A 153 -7.72 -17.74 -51.26
C ASN A 153 -6.50 -16.89 -51.68
N THR A 154 -5.77 -16.32 -50.73
CA THR A 154 -4.58 -15.48 -50.94
C THR A 154 -3.46 -15.86 -49.97
N ASP A 155 -2.27 -15.28 -50.16
CA ASP A 155 -1.10 -15.48 -49.28
C ASP A 155 -1.40 -15.25 -47.78
N GLU A 156 -2.47 -14.52 -47.44
CA GLU A 156 -2.94 -14.28 -46.06
C GLU A 156 -3.34 -15.57 -45.33
N GLU A 157 -4.00 -16.54 -46.00
CA GLU A 157 -4.37 -17.83 -45.40
C GLU A 157 -3.12 -18.64 -44.99
N ASN A 158 -2.00 -18.47 -45.71
CA ASN A 158 -0.74 -19.16 -45.42
C ASN A 158 -0.05 -18.58 -44.18
N PHE A 159 -0.13 -17.26 -43.98
CA PHE A 159 0.38 -16.59 -42.77
C PHE A 159 -0.46 -16.94 -41.54
N ASP A 160 -1.78 -16.95 -41.65
CA ASP A 160 -2.67 -17.33 -40.54
C ASP A 160 -2.42 -18.77 -40.09
N HIS A 161 -2.29 -19.71 -41.03
CA HIS A 161 -1.93 -21.08 -40.70
C HIS A 161 -0.55 -21.19 -40.01
N MET A 162 0.43 -20.39 -40.46
CA MET A 162 1.74 -20.33 -39.81
C MET A 162 1.63 -19.78 -38.37
N PHE A 163 0.89 -18.70 -38.15
CA PHE A 163 0.66 -18.13 -36.81
C PHE A 163 -0.08 -19.10 -35.90
N TRP A 164 -1.07 -19.84 -36.42
CA TRP A 164 -1.77 -20.89 -35.69
C TRP A 164 -0.80 -21.98 -35.23
N LYS A 165 0.01 -22.52 -36.15
CA LYS A 165 1.00 -23.54 -35.83
C LYS A 165 2.04 -23.05 -34.82
N MET A 166 2.48 -21.80 -34.93
CA MET A 166 3.36 -21.18 -33.93
C MET A 166 2.69 -21.12 -32.56
N GLY A 167 1.42 -20.70 -32.50
CA GLY A 167 0.63 -20.67 -31.27
C GLY A 167 0.45 -22.06 -30.65
N GLU A 168 0.14 -23.08 -31.45
CA GLU A 168 0.02 -24.47 -31.01
C GLU A 168 1.32 -25.00 -30.38
N ILE A 169 2.46 -24.79 -31.05
CA ILE A 169 3.78 -25.20 -30.54
C ILE A 169 4.10 -24.47 -29.23
N SER A 170 3.86 -23.16 -29.17
CA SER A 170 4.09 -22.37 -27.96
C SER A 170 3.22 -22.83 -26.80
N MET A 171 1.93 -23.08 -27.03
CA MET A 171 0.99 -23.61 -26.03
C MET A 171 1.47 -24.96 -25.51
N LYS A 172 1.77 -25.90 -26.40
CA LYS A 172 2.27 -27.22 -26.03
C LYS A 172 3.54 -27.13 -25.18
N THR A 173 4.48 -26.28 -25.57
CA THR A 173 5.74 -26.09 -24.83
C THR A 173 5.49 -25.46 -23.46
N PHE A 174 4.62 -24.46 -23.38
CA PHE A 174 4.25 -23.82 -22.12
C PHE A 174 3.57 -24.79 -21.16
N PHE A 175 2.56 -25.55 -21.61
CA PHE A 175 1.85 -26.50 -20.75
C PHE A 175 2.73 -27.67 -20.31
N ASN A 176 3.62 -28.16 -21.19
CA ASN A 176 4.64 -29.14 -20.79
C ASN A 176 5.52 -28.59 -19.66
N TYR A 177 5.99 -27.35 -19.79
CA TYR A 177 6.78 -26.72 -18.73
C TYR A 177 5.97 -26.52 -17.45
N LEU A 178 4.74 -25.99 -17.56
CA LEU A 178 3.83 -25.76 -16.44
C LEU A 178 3.62 -27.05 -15.62
N SER A 179 3.46 -28.19 -16.29
CA SER A 179 3.30 -29.49 -15.62
C SER A 179 4.52 -29.97 -14.83
N SER A 180 5.70 -29.37 -15.09
CA SER A 180 6.96 -29.66 -14.39
C SER A 180 7.32 -28.62 -13.34
N MET A 181 6.55 -27.52 -13.24
CA MET A 181 6.81 -26.47 -12.25
C MET A 181 6.47 -26.96 -10.85
N GLU A 182 7.28 -26.55 -9.88
CA GLU A 182 6.95 -26.75 -8.47
C GLU A 182 5.87 -25.76 -8.05
N THR A 183 4.74 -26.28 -7.57
CA THR A 183 3.64 -25.47 -7.02
C THR A 183 4.13 -24.68 -5.81
N GLN A 184 3.95 -23.36 -5.84
CA GLN A 184 4.38 -22.49 -4.75
C GLN A 184 3.18 -22.09 -3.87
N SER A 185 3.33 -22.22 -2.55
CA SER A 185 2.33 -21.73 -1.60
C SER A 185 2.30 -20.20 -1.58
N LEU A 186 1.09 -19.63 -1.53
CA LEU A 186 0.87 -18.20 -1.33
C LEU A 186 1.00 -17.75 0.12
N THR A 187 1.41 -18.62 1.06
CA THR A 187 1.53 -18.25 2.48
C THR A 187 2.43 -17.02 2.70
N LEU A 188 3.62 -17.01 2.09
CA LEU A 188 4.54 -15.87 2.22
C LEU A 188 4.00 -14.62 1.52
N THR A 189 3.35 -14.78 0.36
CA THR A 189 2.64 -13.71 -0.36
C THR A 189 1.53 -13.09 0.50
N LYS A 190 0.71 -13.90 1.16
CA LYS A 190 -0.34 -13.42 2.09
C LYS A 190 0.28 -12.66 3.27
N GLU A 191 1.43 -13.12 3.78
CA GLU A 191 2.17 -12.40 4.82
C GLU A 191 2.70 -11.05 4.35
N VAL A 192 3.29 -10.98 3.15
CA VAL A 192 3.75 -9.71 2.51
C VAL A 192 2.60 -8.71 2.47
N LEU A 193 1.45 -9.12 1.94
CA LEU A 193 0.28 -8.25 1.79
C LEU A 193 -0.27 -7.79 3.14
N ARG A 194 -0.25 -8.65 4.15
CA ARG A 194 -0.65 -8.30 5.52
C ARG A 194 0.32 -7.30 6.16
N GLU A 195 1.62 -7.55 6.10
CA GLU A 195 2.64 -6.65 6.67
C GLU A 195 2.65 -5.28 5.97
N ARG A 196 2.43 -5.21 4.66
CA ARG A 196 2.23 -3.94 3.94
C ARG A 196 1.02 -3.17 4.45
N LYS A 197 -0.13 -3.84 4.61
CA LYS A 197 -1.33 -3.17 5.13
C LYS A 197 -1.14 -2.70 6.57
N GLN A 198 -0.45 -3.47 7.39
CA GLN A 198 -0.13 -3.06 8.75
C GLN A 198 0.80 -1.85 8.76
N LEU A 199 1.80 -1.81 7.87
CA LEU A 199 2.69 -0.67 7.70
C LEU A 199 1.88 0.58 7.33
N GLU A 200 0.99 0.50 6.34
CA GLU A 200 0.08 1.59 5.95
C GLU A 200 -0.74 2.12 7.12
N ALA A 201 -1.44 1.23 7.85
CA ALA A 201 -2.26 1.61 8.99
C ALA A 201 -1.43 2.25 10.12
N THR A 202 -0.20 1.77 10.32
CA THR A 202 0.72 2.35 11.31
C THR A 202 1.19 3.74 10.89
N VAL A 203 1.54 3.94 9.61
CA VAL A 203 1.94 5.26 9.08
C VAL A 203 0.80 6.27 9.21
N GLU A 204 -0.42 5.91 8.79
CA GLU A 204 -1.61 6.75 8.97
C GLU A 204 -1.86 7.06 10.44
N GLY A 205 -1.64 6.07 11.31
CA GLY A 205 -1.75 6.22 12.75
C GLY A 205 -0.72 7.17 13.37
N VAL A 206 0.51 7.22 12.87
CA VAL A 206 1.61 8.03 13.41
C VAL A 206 1.41 9.51 13.13
N GLN A 207 0.86 9.86 11.96
CA GLN A 207 0.78 11.24 11.50
C GLN A 207 0.05 12.18 12.50
N PRO A 208 -1.13 11.82 13.05
CA PRO A 208 -1.80 12.65 14.06
C PRO A 208 -0.99 12.78 15.37
N MET A 209 -0.23 11.74 15.77
CA MET A 209 0.62 11.80 16.96
C MET A 209 1.82 12.73 16.79
N ILE A 210 2.43 12.77 15.60
CA ILE A 210 3.48 13.74 15.27
C ILE A 210 2.91 15.16 15.36
N GLN A 211 1.72 15.40 14.79
CA GLN A 211 1.07 16.70 14.84
C GLN A 211 0.79 17.15 16.28
N LYS A 212 0.23 16.25 17.10
CA LYS A 212 0.02 16.48 18.54
C LYS A 212 1.31 16.85 19.27
N GLY A 213 2.40 16.15 18.97
CA GLY A 213 3.72 16.41 19.56
C GLY A 213 4.24 17.80 19.19
N LEU A 214 4.09 18.20 17.92
CA LEU A 214 4.48 19.53 17.45
C LEU A 214 3.65 20.64 18.10
N SER A 215 2.33 20.50 18.19
CA SER A 215 1.47 21.49 18.85
C SER A 215 1.78 21.61 20.35
N LYS A 216 2.11 20.51 21.03
CA LYS A 216 2.53 20.53 22.45
C LYS A 216 3.88 21.25 22.63
N LEU A 217 4.83 21.06 21.71
CA LEU A 217 6.11 21.75 21.74
C LEU A 217 5.93 23.26 21.55
N GLU A 218 5.04 23.66 20.65
CA GLU A 218 4.67 25.05 20.44
C GLU A 218 4.00 25.66 21.68
N GLU A 219 3.05 24.95 22.32
CA GLU A 219 2.43 25.37 23.57
C GLU A 219 3.48 25.61 24.67
N ILE A 220 4.47 24.72 24.81
CA ILE A 220 5.58 24.88 25.77
C ILE A 220 6.36 26.15 25.47
N ASN A 221 6.70 26.40 24.21
CA ASN A 221 7.49 27.57 23.81
C ASN A 221 6.73 28.87 24.01
N ASN A 222 5.46 28.93 23.59
CA ASN A 222 4.60 30.10 23.76
C ASN A 222 4.36 30.39 25.25
N THR A 223 4.12 29.35 26.05
CA THR A 223 3.98 29.48 27.51
C THR A 223 5.28 30.00 28.10
N LYS A 224 6.45 29.42 27.78
CA LYS A 224 7.76 29.91 28.26
C LYS A 224 8.00 31.37 27.90
N ALA A 225 7.72 31.77 26.65
CA ALA A 225 7.88 33.14 26.18
C ALA A 225 6.94 34.11 26.90
N ALA A 226 5.67 33.75 27.05
CA ALA A 226 4.69 34.56 27.76
C ALA A 226 5.07 34.73 29.24
N LEU A 227 5.49 33.66 29.93
CA LEU A 227 5.98 33.73 31.31
C LEU A 227 7.23 34.61 31.45
N GLN A 228 8.09 34.69 30.42
CA GLN A 228 9.25 35.58 30.40
C GLN A 228 8.86 37.05 30.19
N ASN A 229 7.95 37.33 29.26
CA ASN A 229 7.48 38.67 28.94
C ASN A 229 6.62 39.27 30.07
N HIS A 230 5.89 38.42 30.81
CA HIS A 230 4.99 38.81 31.89
C HIS A 230 5.57 38.57 33.30
N LYS A 231 6.90 38.58 33.46
CA LYS A 231 7.57 38.43 34.78
C LYS A 231 7.12 39.46 35.83
N THR A 232 6.73 40.66 35.39
CA THR A 232 6.19 41.73 36.25
C THR A 232 4.74 41.45 36.66
N HIS A 233 3.87 41.08 35.72
CA HIS A 233 2.48 40.66 35.99
C HIS A 233 2.39 39.48 36.97
N MET A 234 3.35 38.54 36.95
CA MET A 234 3.41 37.47 37.95
C MET A 234 3.63 37.96 39.39
N LYS A 235 4.32 39.09 39.59
CA LYS A 235 4.50 39.70 40.91
C LYS A 235 3.23 40.42 41.37
N GLU A 236 2.45 40.90 40.42
CA GLU A 236 1.19 41.63 40.62
C GLU A 236 -0.04 40.71 40.58
N ASN A 237 0.17 39.41 40.33
CA ASN A 237 -0.88 38.38 40.22
C ASN A 237 -1.87 38.63 39.07
N GLU A 238 -1.43 39.36 38.05
CA GLU A 238 -2.22 39.68 36.86
C GLU A 238 -2.17 38.52 35.85
N ASP A 239 -3.35 38.16 35.32
CA ASP A 239 -3.50 37.14 34.29
C ASP A 239 -3.12 37.71 32.91
N PHE A 240 -2.71 36.84 32.00
CA PHE A 240 -2.34 37.23 30.64
C PHE A 240 -2.82 36.21 29.61
N GLU A 241 -3.15 36.71 28.42
CA GLU A 241 -3.57 35.90 27.28
C GLU A 241 -2.40 35.53 26.38
N TYR A 242 -2.46 34.33 25.81
CA TYR A 242 -1.57 33.90 24.74
C TYR A 242 -2.31 32.94 23.80
N GLU A 243 -1.82 32.84 22.57
CA GLU A 243 -2.39 31.96 21.56
C GLU A 243 -1.74 30.58 21.62
N VAL A 244 -2.59 29.56 21.58
CA VAL A 244 -2.18 28.15 21.52
C VAL A 244 -2.87 27.50 20.33
N GLU A 245 -2.08 26.82 19.49
CA GLU A 245 -2.65 25.86 18.54
C GLU A 245 -3.09 24.62 19.32
N ASP A 246 -4.41 24.41 19.41
CA ASP A 246 -4.97 23.19 20.00
C ASP A 246 -5.51 22.25 18.92
N GLU A 247 -5.48 20.96 19.23
CA GLU A 247 -5.97 19.91 18.37
C GLU A 247 -7.32 19.43 18.88
N LYS A 248 -8.38 19.77 18.14
CA LYS A 248 -9.73 19.29 18.45
C LYS A 248 -10.06 18.09 17.58
N SER A 249 -10.47 17.01 18.25
CA SER A 249 -11.02 15.85 17.57
C SER A 249 -12.45 16.14 17.10
N GLU A 250 -12.68 15.98 15.80
CA GLU A 250 -14.02 16.08 15.21
C GLU A 250 -14.47 14.74 14.65
N ARG A 251 -15.79 14.53 14.62
CA ARG A 251 -16.41 13.34 14.03
C ARG A 251 -16.83 13.65 12.61
N ILE A 252 -16.25 12.95 11.64
CA ILE A 252 -16.61 13.08 10.23
C ILE A 252 -17.37 11.82 9.82
N ASN A 253 -18.59 11.99 9.32
CA ASN A 253 -19.39 10.87 8.82
C ASN A 253 -18.68 10.18 7.64
N ILE A 254 -18.67 8.85 7.65
CA ILE A 254 -18.09 8.07 6.55
C ILE A 254 -19.17 7.71 5.52
N PRO A 255 -18.80 7.56 4.23
CA PRO A 255 -19.75 7.14 3.21
C PRO A 255 -20.38 5.76 3.51
N PRO A 256 -21.64 5.52 3.10
CA PRO A 256 -22.26 4.21 3.21
C PRO A 256 -21.43 3.12 2.51
N GLY A 257 -21.43 1.91 3.07
CA GLY A 257 -20.68 0.77 2.52
C GLY A 257 -19.17 0.83 2.75
N LYS A 258 -18.67 1.77 3.56
CA LYS A 258 -17.29 1.77 4.06
C LYS A 258 -17.24 1.32 5.51
N PHE A 259 -16.22 0.53 5.83
CA PHE A 259 -15.97 0.04 7.17
C PHE A 259 -14.79 0.77 7.80
N ILE A 260 -14.75 0.77 9.13
CA ILE A 260 -13.76 1.50 9.91
C ILE A 260 -13.38 0.69 11.14
N THR A 261 -12.23 0.99 11.72
CA THR A 261 -11.84 0.43 13.02
C THR A 261 -11.57 1.58 13.98
N ASN A 262 -12.60 1.97 14.73
CA ASN A 262 -12.48 2.97 15.80
C ASN A 262 -12.29 2.29 17.14
N CYS A 263 -11.39 2.81 17.97
CA CYS A 263 -11.25 2.38 19.36
C CYS A 263 -12.25 3.14 20.23
N HIS A 264 -13.06 2.41 21.01
CA HIS A 264 -14.01 3.02 21.95
C HIS A 264 -13.31 3.72 23.11
N GLY A 265 -12.25 3.11 23.65
CA GLY A 265 -11.49 3.65 24.80
C GLY A 265 -10.63 4.86 24.45
N CYS A 266 -10.11 4.95 23.23
CA CYS A 266 -9.19 6.02 22.83
C CYS A 266 -9.84 7.16 22.03
N ASN A 267 -11.10 7.02 21.60
CA ASN A 267 -11.74 7.96 20.66
C ASN A 267 -10.86 8.25 19.43
N TYR A 268 -10.33 7.19 18.83
CA TYR A 268 -9.33 7.27 17.78
C TYR A 268 -9.66 6.33 16.62
N THR A 269 -9.50 6.82 15.39
CA THR A 269 -9.61 5.97 14.19
C THR A 269 -8.29 5.26 13.97
N CYS A 270 -8.30 3.93 14.15
CA CYS A 270 -7.11 3.10 14.07
C CYS A 270 -6.82 2.62 12.64
N HIS A 271 -7.85 2.49 11.80
CA HIS A 271 -7.72 2.12 10.39
C HIS A 271 -8.97 2.51 9.60
N TYR A 272 -8.77 3.26 8.51
CA TYR A 272 -9.84 3.64 7.57
C TYR A 272 -9.30 3.86 6.15
N PRO A 273 -9.92 3.29 5.10
CA PRO A 273 -11.04 2.37 5.14
C PRO A 273 -10.59 0.97 5.59
N CYS A 274 -11.37 0.35 6.47
CA CYS A 274 -11.24 -1.06 6.79
C CYS A 274 -12.07 -1.88 5.78
N TYR A 275 -11.65 -3.11 5.48
CA TYR A 275 -12.42 -4.02 4.61
C TYR A 275 -13.37 -4.93 5.41
N ILE A 276 -13.24 -4.95 6.74
CA ILE A 276 -13.93 -5.91 7.61
C ILE A 276 -15.30 -5.36 8.02
N PRO A 277 -16.41 -5.96 7.55
CA PRO A 277 -17.75 -5.48 7.80
C PRO A 277 -18.26 -5.75 9.21
N LYS A 278 -17.87 -6.89 9.80
CA LYS A 278 -18.37 -7.33 11.09
C LYS A 278 -17.39 -7.04 12.22
N ASP A 279 -17.91 -6.69 13.38
CA ASP A 279 -17.06 -6.34 14.53
C ASP A 279 -16.40 -7.58 15.16
N GLU A 280 -17.01 -8.76 15.06
CA GLU A 280 -16.45 -10.05 15.51
C GLU A 280 -15.13 -10.42 14.82
N ASP A 281 -14.92 -9.92 13.60
CA ASP A 281 -13.75 -10.22 12.77
C ASP A 281 -12.65 -9.16 12.91
N LYS A 282 -12.79 -8.17 13.80
CA LYS A 282 -11.84 -7.04 13.90
C LYS A 282 -10.44 -7.44 14.35
N SER A 283 -10.27 -8.65 14.90
CA SER A 283 -8.93 -9.22 15.13
C SER A 283 -8.09 -9.32 13.84
N GLY A 284 -8.73 -9.43 12.67
CA GLY A 284 -8.08 -9.44 11.35
C GLY A 284 -7.80 -8.05 10.76
N CYS A 285 -8.11 -6.97 11.47
CA CYS A 285 -7.86 -5.61 10.97
C CYS A 285 -6.35 -5.33 10.87
N ALA A 286 -5.93 -4.56 9.87
CA ALA A 286 -4.53 -4.18 9.66
C ALA A 286 -3.91 -3.40 10.84
N ALA A 287 -4.74 -2.74 11.65
CA ALA A 287 -4.29 -2.10 12.87
C ALA A 287 -4.03 -3.08 14.02
N MET A 288 -4.37 -4.37 13.88
CA MET A 288 -4.22 -5.37 14.94
C MET A 288 -3.00 -6.26 14.69
N LYS A 289 -2.28 -6.57 15.77
CA LYS A 289 -1.23 -7.61 15.80
C LYS A 289 -1.33 -8.35 17.12
N ASN A 290 -1.32 -9.68 17.06
CA ASN A 290 -1.38 -10.54 18.25
C ASN A 290 -2.53 -10.17 19.20
N GLY A 291 -3.70 -9.84 18.64
CA GLY A 291 -4.91 -9.49 19.39
C GLY A 291 -4.98 -8.05 19.91
N ASN A 292 -3.93 -7.23 19.75
CA ASN A 292 -3.91 -5.85 20.23
C ASN A 292 -3.72 -4.86 19.08
N CYS A 293 -4.27 -3.66 19.25
CA CYS A 293 -4.12 -2.59 18.28
C CYS A 293 -2.71 -2.00 18.34
N THR A 294 -2.02 -1.92 17.20
CA THR A 294 -0.71 -1.28 17.07
C THR A 294 -0.80 0.22 16.80
N VAL A 295 -2.01 0.74 16.53
CA VAL A 295 -2.23 2.14 16.16
C VAL A 295 -2.67 3.01 17.33
N CYS A 296 -3.71 2.64 18.09
CA CYS A 296 -4.19 3.47 19.19
C CYS A 296 -3.14 3.61 20.31
N THR A 297 -3.28 4.69 21.09
CA THR A 297 -2.38 5.04 22.19
C THR A 297 -2.42 4.02 23.32
N GLY A 298 -3.59 3.45 23.60
CA GLY A 298 -3.79 2.46 24.67
C GLY A 298 -3.36 1.04 24.31
N LYS A 299 -3.00 0.76 23.05
CA LYS A 299 -2.77 -0.60 22.52
C LYS A 299 -3.92 -1.55 22.89
N CYS A 300 -5.14 -1.02 22.83
CA CYS A 300 -6.35 -1.70 23.27
C CYS A 300 -6.55 -3.03 22.52
N VAL A 301 -7.20 -3.97 23.19
CA VAL A 301 -7.56 -5.27 22.62
C VAL A 301 -8.48 -5.06 21.42
N TRP A 302 -8.39 -5.95 20.42
CA TRP A 302 -9.17 -5.85 19.19
C TRP A 302 -10.69 -5.73 19.44
N SER A 303 -11.21 -6.34 20.52
CA SER A 303 -12.62 -6.30 20.91
C SER A 303 -13.10 -4.92 21.39
N ASP A 304 -12.20 -4.00 21.74
CA ASP A 304 -12.54 -2.61 22.04
C ASP A 304 -12.74 -1.75 20.79
N HIS A 305 -12.65 -2.37 19.61
CA HIS A 305 -12.75 -1.70 18.33
C HIS A 305 -13.97 -2.15 17.54
N ALA A 306 -14.65 -1.18 16.94
CA ALA A 306 -15.89 -1.43 16.21
C ALA A 306 -15.98 -0.55 14.96
N ASN A 307 -16.85 -0.96 14.05
CA ASN A 307 -17.38 -0.10 13.02
C ASN A 307 -18.24 1.00 13.64
N MET A 308 -18.13 2.21 13.09
CA MET A 308 -18.95 3.35 13.46
C MET A 308 -19.30 4.13 12.19
N THR A 309 -20.35 4.94 12.24
CA THR A 309 -20.79 5.78 11.12
C THR A 309 -19.90 7.01 10.89
N TYR A 310 -18.85 7.17 11.68
CA TYR A 310 -17.93 8.30 11.64
C TYR A 310 -16.49 7.87 11.88
N ARG A 311 -15.56 8.68 11.40
CA ARG A 311 -14.15 8.64 11.77
C ARG A 311 -13.80 9.84 12.63
N TRP A 312 -12.76 9.71 13.43
CA TRP A 312 -12.14 10.80 14.16
C TRP A 312 -11.12 11.48 13.24
N ASP A 313 -11.23 12.79 13.10
CA ASP A 313 -10.24 13.61 12.42
C ASP A 313 -9.70 14.67 13.39
N ILE A 314 -8.48 15.14 13.15
CA ILE A 314 -7.86 16.16 13.99
C ILE A 314 -7.88 17.49 13.24
N LYS A 315 -8.54 18.47 13.83
CA LYS A 315 -8.55 19.83 13.34
C LYS A 315 -7.74 20.73 14.25
N ARG A 316 -6.82 21.50 13.64
CA ARG A 316 -6.10 22.57 14.33
C ARG A 316 -6.99 23.78 14.48
N VAL A 317 -7.06 24.29 15.70
CA VAL A 317 -7.79 25.50 16.05
C VAL A 317 -6.88 26.35 16.90
N THR A 318 -6.68 27.60 16.49
CA THR A 318 -6.01 28.59 17.31
C THR A 318 -7.00 29.10 18.35
N GLU A 319 -6.63 28.98 19.62
CA GLU A 319 -7.43 29.48 20.73
C GLU A 319 -6.60 30.46 21.55
N LYS A 320 -7.27 31.51 22.04
CA LYS A 320 -6.73 32.35 23.09
C LYS A 320 -6.99 31.66 24.43
N ARG A 321 -5.95 31.53 25.24
CA ARG A 321 -6.01 30.97 26.59
C ARG A 321 -5.36 31.92 27.57
N THR A 322 -5.79 31.87 28.82
CA THR A 322 -5.11 32.58 29.90
C THR A 322 -4.21 31.67 30.71
N TYR A 323 -3.18 32.25 31.34
CA TYR A 323 -2.31 31.48 32.22
C TYR A 323 -3.07 30.95 33.45
N GLN A 324 -4.03 31.72 33.98
CA GLN A 324 -4.84 31.28 35.10
C GLN A 324 -5.73 30.08 34.73
N GLU A 325 -6.27 30.01 33.52
CA GLU A 325 -7.00 28.83 33.01
C GLU A 325 -6.11 27.59 32.98
N LEU A 326 -4.90 27.71 32.42
CA LEU A 326 -3.93 26.60 32.36
C LEU A 326 -3.52 26.14 33.77
N LYS A 327 -3.26 27.08 34.67
CA LYS A 327 -2.94 26.80 36.07
C LYS A 327 -4.07 26.09 36.77
N ASN A 328 -5.30 26.61 36.67
CA ASN A 328 -6.48 26.02 37.30
C ASN A 328 -6.73 24.59 36.81
N LYS A 329 -6.52 24.31 35.51
CA LYS A 329 -6.63 22.97 34.93
C LYS A 329 -5.70 21.97 35.64
N TYR A 330 -4.44 22.31 35.83
CA TYR A 330 -3.47 21.43 36.48
C TYR A 330 -3.66 21.34 38.00
N GLU A 331 -4.01 22.44 38.66
CA GLU A 331 -4.30 22.45 40.09
C GLU A 331 -5.51 21.56 40.42
N ALA A 332 -6.57 21.63 39.60
CA ALA A 332 -7.75 20.79 39.73
C ALA A 332 -7.43 19.29 39.48
N ALA A 333 -6.62 18.99 38.46
CA ALA A 333 -6.26 17.61 38.12
C ALA A 333 -5.32 16.96 39.16
N LEU A 334 -4.40 17.72 39.74
CA LEU A 334 -3.36 17.20 40.66
C LEU A 334 -3.67 17.44 42.14
N GLY A 335 -4.69 18.26 42.46
CA GLY A 335 -5.07 18.61 43.82
C GLY A 335 -4.00 19.39 44.59
N LYS A 336 -3.09 20.07 43.89
CA LYS A 336 -1.94 20.78 44.50
C LYS A 336 -1.74 22.13 43.83
N LYS A 337 -1.30 23.13 44.60
CA LYS A 337 -0.95 24.45 44.05
C LYS A 337 0.25 24.36 43.10
N MET A 338 0.10 24.99 41.95
CA MET A 338 1.07 25.01 40.86
C MET A 338 1.70 26.40 40.74
N ASN A 339 3.00 26.44 40.48
CA ASN A 339 3.70 27.66 40.05
C ASN A 339 4.09 27.51 38.57
N SER A 340 4.60 28.59 37.98
CA SER A 340 4.97 28.63 36.56
C SER A 340 5.96 27.53 36.17
N GLU A 341 6.97 27.27 37.01
CA GLU A 341 7.93 26.18 36.79
C GLU A 341 7.29 24.79 36.78
N LYS A 342 6.37 24.51 37.73
CA LYS A 342 5.66 23.23 37.79
C LYS A 342 4.72 23.05 36.61
N ILE A 343 4.10 24.11 36.10
CA ILE A 343 3.24 24.06 34.91
C ILE A 343 4.08 23.73 33.67
N ILE A 344 5.22 24.41 33.47
CA ILE A 344 6.14 24.09 32.37
C ILE A 344 6.57 22.62 32.46
N LYS A 345 7.00 22.16 33.64
CA LYS A 345 7.40 20.76 33.83
C LYS A 345 6.28 19.79 33.49
N GLN A 346 5.03 20.12 33.82
CA GLN A 346 3.89 19.27 33.50
C GLN A 346 3.65 19.20 31.98
N LEU A 347 3.77 20.32 31.27
CA LEU A 347 3.71 20.34 29.80
C LEU A 347 4.85 19.54 29.17
N GLU A 348 6.07 19.64 29.71
CA GLU A 348 7.23 18.83 29.28
C GLU A 348 6.99 17.33 29.51
N VAL A 349 6.36 16.94 30.61
CA VAL A 349 5.94 15.55 30.87
C VAL A 349 4.90 15.08 29.83
N GLU A 350 3.90 15.91 29.50
CA GLU A 350 2.92 15.59 28.45
C GLU A 350 3.59 15.42 27.08
N TYR A 351 4.55 16.30 26.75
CA TYR A 351 5.33 16.19 25.52
C TYR A 351 6.14 14.88 25.49
N GLU A 352 6.83 14.54 26.57
CA GLU A 352 7.61 13.29 26.67
C GLU A 352 6.73 12.06 26.48
N GLN A 353 5.49 12.08 27.00
CA GLN A 353 4.53 10.99 26.76
C GLN A 353 4.19 10.83 25.27
N VAL A 354 3.99 11.94 24.54
CA VAL A 354 3.75 11.90 23.09
C VAL A 354 5.00 11.42 22.34
N TYR A 355 6.19 11.90 22.74
CA TYR A 355 7.46 11.48 22.16
C TYR A 355 7.69 9.97 22.30
N LEU A 356 7.45 9.41 23.50
CA LEU A 356 7.54 7.97 23.75
C LEU A 356 6.55 7.16 22.89
N GLN A 357 5.35 7.68 22.64
CA GLN A 357 4.38 7.03 21.75
C GLN A 357 4.86 7.00 20.30
N VAL A 358 5.35 8.12 19.78
CA VAL A 358 5.91 8.22 18.43
C VAL A 358 7.09 7.25 18.26
N THR A 359 8.02 7.22 19.22
CA THR A 359 9.18 6.31 19.17
C THR A 359 8.78 4.84 19.12
N LYS A 360 7.81 4.40 19.94
CA LYS A 360 7.29 3.02 19.89
C LYS A 360 6.66 2.65 18.54
N MET A 361 6.00 3.61 17.89
CA MET A 361 5.44 3.37 16.56
C MET A 361 6.52 3.34 15.49
N MET A 362 7.55 4.18 15.58
CA MET A 362 8.71 4.14 14.69
C MET A 362 9.45 2.81 14.79
N GLU A 363 9.58 2.24 15.99
CA GLU A 363 10.09 0.88 16.17
C GLU A 363 9.22 -0.17 15.47
N THR A 364 7.89 -0.02 15.52
CA THR A 364 6.93 -0.91 14.84
C THR A 364 7.07 -0.81 13.32
N LEU A 365 7.17 0.40 12.78
CA LEU A 365 7.43 0.65 11.36
C LEU A 365 8.75 0.01 10.92
N THR A 366 9.81 0.19 11.71
CA THR A 366 11.14 -0.36 11.42
C THR A 366 11.10 -1.89 11.36
N LYS A 367 10.41 -2.54 12.32
CA LYS A 367 10.22 -3.99 12.34
C LYS A 367 9.44 -4.48 11.12
N SER A 368 8.36 -3.81 10.73
CA SER A 368 7.60 -4.19 9.53
C SER A 368 8.41 -3.98 8.24
N LEU A 369 9.20 -2.91 8.12
CA LEU A 369 10.11 -2.71 7.00
C LEU A 369 11.19 -3.79 6.93
N GLN A 370 11.79 -4.14 8.06
CA GLN A 370 12.75 -5.24 8.14
C GLN A 370 12.10 -6.56 7.72
N ARG A 371 10.89 -6.85 8.23
CA ARG A 371 10.16 -8.06 7.86
C ARG A 371 9.90 -8.10 6.35
N LEU A 372 9.43 -7.00 5.76
CA LEU A 372 9.21 -6.91 4.31
C LEU A 372 10.49 -7.15 3.51
N ARG A 373 11.66 -6.67 3.96
CA ARG A 373 12.95 -6.98 3.34
C ARG A 373 13.31 -8.46 3.38
N GLU A 374 12.86 -9.17 4.41
CA GLU A 374 13.10 -10.61 4.55
C GLU A 374 12.19 -11.45 3.64
N ILE A 375 10.92 -11.04 3.48
CA ILE A 375 9.88 -11.90 2.88
C ILE A 375 9.42 -11.48 1.49
N ALA A 376 9.44 -10.20 1.16
CA ALA A 376 8.89 -9.70 -0.08
C ALA A 376 9.87 -9.90 -1.25
N LEU A 377 9.34 -10.25 -2.42
CA LEU A 377 10.13 -10.33 -3.65
C LEU A 377 10.68 -8.96 -4.06
N ARG A 378 9.88 -7.91 -3.86
CA ARG A 378 10.30 -6.51 -3.99
C ARG A 378 9.91 -5.75 -2.72
N PRO A 379 10.82 -5.52 -1.77
CA PRO A 379 10.50 -4.86 -0.50
C PRO A 379 10.17 -3.38 -0.68
N ASP A 380 10.95 -2.67 -1.50
CA ASP A 380 10.82 -1.24 -1.75
C ASP A 380 10.29 -0.99 -3.18
N PRO A 381 8.96 -0.88 -3.38
CA PRO A 381 8.40 -0.56 -4.70
C PRO A 381 8.56 0.92 -5.07
N LEU A 382 8.88 1.79 -4.10
CA LEU A 382 8.83 3.26 -4.22
C LEU A 382 10.19 3.90 -4.59
N SER A 383 11.26 3.11 -4.76
CA SER A 383 12.64 3.61 -4.89
C SER A 383 12.98 4.27 -6.23
N THR A 384 11.98 4.65 -7.04
CA THR A 384 12.20 5.30 -8.35
C THR A 384 11.99 6.81 -8.22
N PRO A 385 12.97 7.66 -8.59
CA PRO A 385 12.85 9.13 -8.53
C PRO A 385 11.56 9.68 -9.17
N ASP A 386 11.18 9.20 -10.36
CA ASP A 386 9.96 9.61 -11.07
C ASP A 386 8.65 9.26 -10.32
N TYR A 387 8.69 8.29 -9.40
CA TYR A 387 7.54 7.93 -8.56
C TYR A 387 7.35 8.91 -7.40
N ILE A 388 8.45 9.40 -6.83
CA ILE A 388 8.39 10.48 -5.85
C ILE A 388 7.87 11.76 -6.54
N ASP A 389 8.26 12.00 -7.78
CA ASP A 389 7.70 13.08 -8.59
C ASP A 389 6.20 12.90 -8.89
N LEU A 390 5.74 11.67 -9.13
CA LEU A 390 4.32 11.38 -9.34
C LEU A 390 3.48 11.53 -8.04
N LEU A 391 4.06 11.21 -6.88
CA LEU A 391 3.46 11.50 -5.57
C LEU A 391 3.43 13.01 -5.28
N ILE A 392 4.50 13.73 -5.62
CA ILE A 392 4.56 15.20 -5.54
C ILE A 392 3.45 15.81 -6.42
N GLN A 393 3.33 15.38 -7.68
CA GLN A 393 2.29 15.85 -8.59
C GLN A 393 0.87 15.52 -8.10
N THR A 394 0.69 14.38 -7.44
CA THR A 394 -0.61 13.98 -6.88
C THR A 394 -0.99 14.85 -5.67
N GLU A 395 -0.05 15.12 -4.76
CA GLU A 395 -0.26 16.05 -3.63
C GLU A 395 -0.52 17.49 -4.12
N GLU A 396 0.16 17.91 -5.19
CA GLU A 396 -0.07 19.21 -5.84
C GLU A 396 -1.46 19.29 -6.50
N HIS A 397 -1.94 18.19 -7.09
CA HIS A 397 -3.26 18.12 -7.70
C HIS A 397 -4.40 18.07 -6.68
N GLU A 398 -4.19 17.41 -5.53
CA GLU A 398 -5.22 17.30 -4.49
C GLU A 398 -5.30 18.52 -3.56
N ALA A 399 -4.20 19.26 -3.39
CA ALA A 399 -4.12 20.53 -2.65
C ALA A 399 -4.78 20.55 -1.26
N ARG A 400 -4.83 19.40 -0.56
CA ARG A 400 -5.42 19.31 0.78
C ARG A 400 -4.63 20.16 1.78
N PRO A 401 -5.26 20.65 2.87
CA PRO A 401 -4.55 21.36 3.93
C PRO A 401 -3.27 20.63 4.37
N GLY A 402 -2.15 21.35 4.46
CA GLY A 402 -0.83 20.79 4.78
C GLY A 402 -0.05 20.14 3.62
N PHE A 403 -0.53 20.20 2.38
CA PHE A 403 0.16 19.57 1.23
C PHE A 403 1.58 20.10 1.02
N LYS A 404 1.86 21.38 1.34
CA LYS A 404 3.19 21.98 1.21
C LYS A 404 4.24 21.29 2.10
N GLN A 405 3.87 20.91 3.33
CA GLN A 405 4.77 20.17 4.22
C GLN A 405 4.96 18.72 3.76
N ARG A 406 3.88 18.04 3.31
CA ARG A 406 4.00 16.67 2.77
C ARG A 406 4.85 16.63 1.51
N ARG A 407 4.67 17.59 0.60
CA ARG A 407 5.51 17.78 -0.59
C ARG A 407 6.99 17.94 -0.22
N ALA A 408 7.29 18.78 0.76
CA ALA A 408 8.68 18.97 1.21
C ALA A 408 9.29 17.66 1.78
N GLY A 409 8.49 16.84 2.47
CA GLY A 409 8.90 15.52 2.94
C GLY A 409 9.18 14.53 1.80
N TRP A 410 8.34 14.51 0.76
CA TRP A 410 8.57 13.69 -0.44
C TRP A 410 9.81 14.13 -1.19
N CYS A 411 10.00 15.44 -1.39
CA CYS A 411 11.23 15.97 -2.00
C CYS A 411 12.47 15.56 -1.21
N ALA A 412 12.44 15.59 0.12
CA ALA A 412 13.58 15.16 0.95
C ALA A 412 13.92 13.66 0.78
N CYS A 413 12.91 12.82 0.56
CA CYS A 413 13.10 11.39 0.26
C CYS A 413 13.61 11.14 -1.18
N ALA A 414 13.42 12.08 -2.11
CA ALA A 414 13.93 11.95 -3.49
C ALA A 414 15.45 12.13 -3.58
N PHE A 415 16.05 12.79 -2.59
CA PHE A 415 17.48 13.14 -2.55
C PHE A 415 18.31 12.30 -1.58
N GLN A 416 17.73 11.23 -1.00
CA GLN A 416 18.43 10.20 -0.21
C GLN A 416 18.40 8.88 -0.96
#